data_AF-A0A7S2NPG2-F1
#
_entry.id   AF-A0A7S2NPG2-F1
#
_cell.length_a   1.000
_cell.length_b   1.000
_cell.length_c   1.000
_cell.angle_alpha   90.00
_cell.angle_beta   90.00
_cell.angle_gamma   90.00
#
_symmetry.space_group_name_H-M   'P 1'
#
loop_
_entity.id
_entity.type
_entity.pdbx_description
1 polymer ?
#
loop_
_entity_poly.entity_id
_entity_poly.type
_entity_poly.pdbx_seq_one_letter_code
_entity_poly.pdbx_strand_id
1 'polypeptide(L)'
;GHTCVNLAVDPNRLYMFGGNNLQGGQLFQDTWSLDTETSQPAWTRIADSGFAPSPRWHHSCVSIQHRLMLFGGEDRNCDALGDLHVFSTESSRWVDLRGTGIGFDGPAPRHLHAAVGLGQLNMLLIGGKICTEA
;
A
#
# COMPACT_ATOMS: atom_id res chain seq x y z
N GLY A 1 -0.97 10.39 -9.00
CA GLY A 1 -0.23 10.69 -7.77
C GLY A 1 0.33 9.41 -7.20
N HIS A 2 1.64 9.37 -6.96
CA HIS A 2 2.32 8.21 -6.39
C HIS A 2 2.29 8.28 -4.88
N THR A 3 2.00 7.15 -4.24
CA THR A 3 2.33 6.94 -2.83
C THR A 3 3.61 6.12 -2.81
N CYS A 4 4.74 6.81 -2.62
CA CYS A 4 5.98 6.16 -2.23
C CYS A 4 5.97 6.05 -0.70
N VAL A 5 6.20 4.85 -0.17
CA VAL A 5 6.32 4.62 1.27
C VAL A 5 7.79 4.63 1.63
N ASN A 6 8.19 5.58 2.47
CA ASN A 6 9.50 5.57 3.09
C ASN A 6 9.53 4.49 4.18
N LEU A 7 10.53 3.63 4.13
CA LEU A 7 10.62 2.44 4.94
C LEU A 7 11.21 2.66 6.32
N ALA A 8 10.63 1.96 7.28
CA ALA A 8 11.31 1.62 8.53
C ALA A 8 11.03 0.16 8.92
N VAL A 9 10.96 -0.74 7.94
CA VAL A 9 10.84 -2.20 8.18
C VAL A 9 12.22 -2.85 8.26
N ASP A 10 13.09 -2.44 7.34
CA ASP A 10 14.49 -2.76 7.21
C ASP A 10 15.12 -1.39 6.91
N PRO A 11 16.03 -0.87 7.75
CA PRO A 11 16.60 0.47 7.55
C PRO A 11 17.26 0.64 6.17
N ASN A 12 17.49 -0.48 5.47
CA ASN A 12 18.25 -0.56 4.25
C ASN A 12 17.44 -0.99 3.03
N ARG A 13 16.11 -1.07 3.12
CA ARG A 13 15.26 -1.38 1.95
C ARG A 13 14.17 -0.36 1.76
N LEU A 14 13.87 -0.01 0.51
CA LEU A 14 12.65 0.69 0.10
C LEU A 14 11.68 -0.28 -0.56
N TYR A 15 10.38 -0.01 -0.49
CA TYR A 15 9.29 -0.81 -1.03
C TYR A 15 8.29 0.16 -1.66
N MET A 16 7.75 -0.25 -2.79
CA MET A 16 6.78 0.52 -3.55
C MET A 16 5.67 -0.41 -4.00
N PHE A 17 4.43 0.07 -3.96
CA PHE A 17 3.27 -0.66 -4.43
C PHE A 17 2.37 0.25 -5.27
N GLY A 18 1.93 -0.26 -6.41
CA GLY A 18 0.91 0.36 -7.24
C GLY A 18 1.28 1.73 -7.81
N GLY A 19 0.28 2.60 -7.95
CA GLY A 19 0.41 3.89 -8.64
C GLY A 19 -0.24 3.88 -10.02
N ASN A 20 0.01 4.94 -10.78
CA ASN A 20 -0.61 5.13 -12.09
C ASN A 20 0.37 5.61 -13.15
N ASN A 21 0.15 5.18 -14.39
CA ASN A 21 0.72 5.81 -15.57
C ASN A 21 -0.27 6.84 -16.11
N LEU A 22 -0.01 8.12 -15.86
CA LEU A 22 -0.88 9.23 -16.28
C LEU A 22 -1.10 9.29 -17.80
N GLN A 23 -0.14 8.83 -18.60
CA GLN A 23 -0.22 8.88 -20.06
C GLN A 23 -0.96 7.68 -20.66
N GLY A 24 -0.93 6.53 -19.97
CA GLY A 24 -1.55 5.28 -20.44
C GLY A 24 -2.86 4.90 -19.75
N GLY A 25 -3.27 5.63 -18.71
CA GLY A 25 -4.44 5.29 -17.89
C GLY A 25 -4.30 3.97 -17.12
N GLN A 26 -3.10 3.39 -17.08
CA GLN A 26 -2.85 2.11 -16.42
C GLN A 26 -2.63 2.32 -14.93
N LEU A 27 -3.33 1.55 -14.11
CA LEU A 27 -3.03 1.38 -12.70
C LEU A 27 -2.13 0.17 -12.50
N PHE A 28 -1.24 0.27 -11.52
CA PHE A 28 -0.32 -0.81 -11.17
C PHE A 28 -0.75 -1.51 -9.87
N GLN A 29 -0.42 -2.79 -9.77
CA GLN A 29 -0.59 -3.64 -8.59
C GLN A 29 0.71 -4.38 -8.23
N ASP A 30 1.83 -4.00 -8.83
CA ASP A 30 3.10 -4.65 -8.61
C ASP A 30 3.78 -4.09 -7.35
N THR A 31 4.57 -4.97 -6.72
CA THR A 31 5.39 -4.62 -5.56
C THR A 31 6.84 -4.60 -5.99
N TRP A 32 7.56 -3.54 -5.64
CA TRP A 32 8.97 -3.38 -5.92
C TRP A 32 9.74 -3.17 -4.62
N SER A 33 11.00 -3.60 -4.58
CA SER A 33 11.93 -3.30 -3.50
C SER A 33 13.25 -2.76 -4.02
N LEU A 34 13.91 -1.91 -3.24
CA LEU A 34 15.24 -1.38 -3.51
C LEU A 34 16.13 -1.60 -2.29
N ASP A 35 17.28 -2.24 -2.47
CA ASP A 35 18.29 -2.34 -1.41
C ASP A 35 19.20 -1.10 -1.45
N THR A 36 19.19 -0.32 -0.37
CA THR A 36 19.92 0.94 -0.27
C THR A 36 21.32 0.81 0.30
N GLU A 37 21.72 -0.37 0.80
CA GLU A 37 23.09 -0.62 1.27
C GLU A 37 24.06 -0.94 0.12
N THR A 38 23.53 -1.37 -1.03
CA THR A 38 24.36 -1.71 -2.17
C THR A 38 24.97 -0.45 -2.81
N SER A 39 26.20 -0.57 -3.33
CA SER A 39 26.88 0.52 -4.06
C SER A 39 26.19 0.88 -5.38
N GLN A 40 25.29 0.03 -5.87
CA GLN A 40 24.51 0.21 -7.09
C GLN A 40 23.06 -0.22 -6.82
N PRO A 41 22.26 0.63 -6.17
CA PRO A 41 20.89 0.31 -5.80
C PRO A 41 20.03 0.11 -7.05
N ALA A 42 19.38 -1.05 -7.16
CA ALA A 42 18.49 -1.41 -8.27
C ALA A 42 17.12 -1.88 -7.77
N TRP A 43 16.06 -1.35 -8.40
CA TRP A 43 14.70 -1.77 -8.12
C TRP A 43 14.48 -3.20 -8.63
N THR A 44 14.00 -4.07 -7.74
CA THR A 44 13.67 -5.46 -8.03
C THR A 44 12.18 -5.67 -7.84
N ARG A 45 11.50 -6.23 -8.84
CA ARG A 45 10.09 -6.59 -8.73
C ARG A 45 9.96 -7.82 -7.84
N ILE A 46 9.14 -7.72 -6.80
CA ILE A 46 8.79 -8.84 -5.94
C ILE A 46 7.70 -9.63 -6.66
N ALA A 47 7.90 -10.94 -6.80
CA ALA A 47 6.91 -11.81 -7.41
C ALA A 47 5.68 -11.92 -6.53
N ASP A 48 4.51 -11.64 -7.11
CA ASP A 48 3.23 -11.81 -6.44
C ASP A 48 2.99 -13.31 -6.23
N SER A 49 3.20 -13.80 -5.01
CA SER A 49 2.93 -15.19 -4.65
C SER A 49 1.63 -15.28 -3.85
N GLY A 50 0.57 -15.75 -4.51
CA GLY A 50 -0.76 -15.87 -3.92
C GLY A 50 -1.61 -14.62 -4.09
N PHE A 51 -1.85 -13.89 -3.00
CA PHE A 51 -2.70 -12.70 -2.99
C PHE A 51 -1.91 -11.43 -3.33
N ALA A 52 -2.56 -10.48 -4.01
CA ALA A 52 -2.07 -9.12 -4.19
C ALA A 52 -3.27 -8.14 -4.16
N PRO A 53 -3.12 -6.94 -3.58
CA PRO A 53 -4.15 -5.91 -3.65
C PRO A 53 -4.46 -5.52 -5.10
N SER A 54 -5.69 -5.10 -5.37
CA SER A 54 -6.09 -4.64 -6.70
C SER A 54 -5.28 -3.40 -7.15
N PRO A 55 -5.15 -3.17 -8.47
CA PRO A 55 -4.47 -1.99 -8.99
C PRO A 55 -5.11 -0.71 -8.47
N ARG A 56 -4.28 0.18 -7.93
CA ARG A 56 -4.78 1.37 -7.23
C ARG A 56 -3.77 2.51 -7.19
N TRP A 57 -4.27 3.72 -7.02
CA TRP A 57 -3.49 4.94 -6.81
C TRP A 57 -4.07 5.79 -5.68
N HIS A 58 -3.35 6.82 -5.22
CA HIS A 58 -3.78 7.71 -4.12
C HIS A 58 -4.13 7.00 -2.79
N HIS A 59 -3.64 5.77 -2.60
CA HIS A 59 -3.73 5.03 -1.35
C HIS A 59 -2.71 5.57 -0.34
N SER A 60 -2.81 5.20 0.93
CA SER A 60 -1.69 5.37 1.86
C SER A 60 -1.11 4.01 2.20
N CYS A 61 0.19 3.96 2.44
CA CYS A 61 0.83 2.77 2.93
C CYS A 61 1.92 3.17 3.93
N VAL A 62 1.98 2.46 5.06
CA VAL A 62 2.87 2.79 6.18
C VAL A 62 3.63 1.54 6.62
N SER A 63 4.84 1.77 7.13
CA SER A 63 5.70 0.73 7.70
C SER A 63 5.43 0.59 9.20
N ILE A 64 5.11 -0.62 9.65
CA ILE A 64 4.91 -0.96 11.08
C ILE A 64 5.60 -2.30 11.35
N GLN A 65 6.69 -2.29 12.13
CA GLN A 65 7.55 -3.46 12.35
C GLN A 65 7.95 -4.13 11.02
N HIS A 66 7.75 -5.44 10.88
CA HIS A 66 8.06 -6.23 9.68
C HIS A 66 6.93 -6.27 8.64
N ARG A 67 6.12 -5.22 8.60
CA ARG A 67 4.88 -5.18 7.80
C ARG A 67 4.68 -3.83 7.13
N LEU A 68 4.14 -3.87 5.92
CA LEU A 68 3.56 -2.69 5.27
C LEU A 68 2.04 -2.78 5.38
N MET A 69 1.40 -1.71 5.86
CA MET A 69 -0.06 -1.60 5.96
C MET A 69 -0.55 -0.63 4.90
N LEU A 70 -1.32 -1.14 3.94
CA LEU A 70 -1.86 -0.42 2.80
C LEU A 70 -3.36 -0.19 3.00
N PHE A 71 -3.82 1.06 2.97
CA PHE A 71 -5.22 1.39 3.11
C PHE A 71 -5.75 2.25 1.96
N GLY A 72 -6.94 1.86 1.49
CA GLY A 72 -7.77 2.62 0.56
C GLY A 72 -7.10 2.92 -0.78
N GLY A 73 -7.33 4.13 -1.28
CA GLY A 73 -6.96 4.55 -2.64
C GLY A 73 -8.16 4.59 -3.56
N GLU A 74 -7.89 4.62 -4.86
CA GLU A 74 -8.89 4.64 -5.91
C GLU A 74 -8.55 3.58 -6.96
N ASP A 75 -9.56 2.94 -7.53
CA ASP A 75 -9.40 1.99 -8.63
C ASP A 75 -9.58 2.65 -10.01
N ARG A 76 -9.63 1.82 -11.07
CA ARG A 76 -9.75 2.31 -12.45
C ARG A 76 -11.12 2.90 -12.79
N ASN A 77 -12.14 2.62 -11.98
CA ASN A 77 -13.50 3.11 -12.17
C ASN A 77 -13.72 4.44 -11.42
N CYS A 78 -12.65 5.00 -10.83
CA CYS A 78 -12.71 6.13 -9.93
C CYS A 78 -13.46 5.83 -8.62
N ASP A 79 -13.56 4.55 -8.23
CA ASP A 79 -14.20 4.16 -6.97
C ASP A 79 -13.19 4.25 -5.83
N ALA A 80 -13.60 4.89 -4.72
CA ALA A 80 -12.81 4.92 -3.50
C ALA A 80 -12.77 3.52 -2.87
N LEU A 81 -11.57 3.09 -2.46
CA LEU A 81 -11.32 1.82 -1.80
C LEU A 81 -11.26 2.01 -0.28
N GLY A 82 -11.75 1.02 0.46
CA GLY A 82 -11.78 1.02 1.93
C GLY A 82 -11.24 -0.27 2.55
N ASP A 83 -10.47 -1.02 1.78
CA ASP A 83 -9.81 -2.24 2.22
C ASP A 83 -8.44 -1.94 2.86
N LEU A 84 -8.07 -2.77 3.84
CA LEU A 84 -6.77 -2.79 4.48
C LEU A 84 -6.02 -4.06 4.06
N HIS A 85 -4.82 -3.89 3.54
CA HIS A 85 -3.93 -4.99 3.15
C HIS A 85 -2.62 -4.93 3.92
N VAL A 86 -2.03 -6.10 4.18
CA VAL A 86 -0.77 -6.21 4.92
C VAL A 86 0.23 -6.99 4.11
N PHE A 87 1.40 -6.39 3.85
CA PHE A 87 2.55 -7.08 3.26
C PHE A 87 3.50 -7.51 4.37
N SER A 88 3.85 -8.80 4.45
CA SER A 88 4.93 -9.29 5.32
C SER A 88 6.25 -9.21 4.57
N THR A 89 7.22 -8.46 5.10
CA THR A 89 8.54 -8.33 4.48
C THR A 89 9.38 -9.57 4.67
N GLU A 90 9.25 -10.26 5.81
CA GLU A 90 9.94 -11.53 6.10
C GLU A 90 9.64 -12.60 5.06
N SER A 91 8.40 -12.63 4.60
CA SER A 91 7.90 -13.67 3.71
C SER A 91 7.54 -13.17 2.32
N SER A 92 7.83 -11.89 2.05
CA SER A 92 7.62 -11.16 0.80
C SER A 92 6.26 -11.44 0.14
N ARG A 93 5.19 -11.39 0.94
CA ARG A 93 3.83 -11.73 0.49
C ARG A 93 2.79 -10.80 1.09
N TRP A 94 1.76 -10.51 0.31
CA TRP A 94 0.55 -9.87 0.81
C TRP A 94 -0.34 -10.89 1.53
N VAL A 95 -1.02 -10.43 2.56
CA VAL A 95 -1.97 -11.21 3.35
C VAL A 95 -3.36 -10.63 3.12
N ASP A 96 -4.28 -11.48 2.66
CA ASP A 96 -5.70 -11.11 2.57
C ASP A 96 -6.33 -11.18 3.96
N LEU A 97 -6.58 -10.02 4.55
CA LEU A 97 -7.23 -9.94 5.86
C LEU A 97 -8.69 -10.39 5.83
N ARG A 98 -9.38 -10.34 4.67
CA ARG A 98 -10.78 -10.74 4.56
C ARG A 98 -10.98 -12.23 4.85
N GLY A 99 -9.98 -13.05 4.55
CA GLY A 99 -9.98 -14.50 4.83
C GLY A 99 -9.67 -14.86 6.29
N THR A 100 -9.27 -13.90 7.12
CA THR A 100 -8.90 -14.16 8.52
C THR A 100 -10.09 -14.20 9.48
N GLY A 101 -11.30 -13.85 9.01
CA GLY A 101 -12.49 -13.69 9.84
C GLY A 101 -12.45 -12.46 10.76
N ILE A 102 -11.34 -11.71 10.75
CA ILE A 102 -11.21 -10.43 11.42
C ILE A 102 -11.85 -9.39 10.47
N GLY A 103 -13.10 -9.05 10.72
CA GLY A 103 -13.74 -7.95 10.01
C GLY A 103 -12.95 -6.66 10.22
N PHE A 104 -12.70 -5.92 9.14
CA PHE A 104 -12.13 -4.58 9.24
C PHE A 104 -13.27 -3.57 9.42
N ASP A 105 -13.55 -3.18 10.66
CA ASP A 105 -14.47 -2.08 10.99
C ASP A 105 -13.70 -0.75 11.07
N GLY A 106 -13.04 -0.42 9.95
CA GLY A 106 -12.23 0.78 9.85
C GLY A 106 -12.92 1.91 9.08
N PRO A 107 -12.16 2.95 8.71
CA PRO A 107 -12.71 4.14 8.06
C PRO A 107 -13.42 3.81 6.74
N ALA A 108 -14.44 4.59 6.39
CA ALA A 108 -15.11 4.50 5.10
C ALA A 108 -14.12 4.62 3.92
N PRO A 109 -14.43 4.00 2.76
CA PRO A 109 -13.60 4.05 1.56
C PRO A 109 -13.16 5.47 1.19
N ARG A 110 -11.86 5.65 0.91
CA ARG A 110 -11.29 6.99 0.63
C ARG A 110 -9.96 6.94 -0.12
N HIS A 111 -9.69 8.01 -0.85
CA HIS A 111 -8.40 8.29 -1.49
C HIS A 111 -7.82 9.63 -1.03
N LEU A 112 -6.62 9.99 -1.49
CA LEU A 112 -5.99 11.31 -1.25
C LEU A 112 -5.90 11.68 0.24
N HIS A 113 -5.79 10.67 1.09
CA HIS A 113 -5.61 10.80 2.53
C HIS A 113 -4.13 10.73 2.90
N ALA A 114 -3.80 11.14 4.12
CA ALA A 114 -2.47 10.96 4.70
C ALA A 114 -2.53 9.86 5.77
N ALA A 115 -1.43 9.12 5.93
CA ALA A 115 -1.28 8.20 7.03
C ALA A 115 0.14 8.19 7.59
N VAL A 116 0.26 7.81 8.86
CA VAL A 116 1.53 7.66 9.56
C VAL A 116 1.48 6.44 10.47
N GLY A 117 2.58 5.69 10.54
CA GLY A 117 2.76 4.65 11.55
C GLY A 117 2.99 5.28 12.93
N LEU A 118 2.24 4.85 13.94
CA LEU A 118 2.37 5.28 15.34
C LEU A 118 2.81 4.10 16.21
N GLY A 119 4.06 4.18 16.68
CA GLY A 119 4.67 3.13 17.48
C GLY A 119 4.81 1.82 16.69
N GLN A 120 4.56 0.70 17.35
CA GLN A 120 4.83 -0.62 16.79
C GLN A 120 3.61 -1.35 16.24
N LEU A 121 2.40 -0.80 16.41
CA LEU A 121 1.15 -1.53 16.10
C LEU A 121 0.07 -0.69 15.41
N ASN A 122 0.19 0.64 15.41
CA ASN A 122 -0.92 1.50 14.99
C ASN A 122 -0.59 2.27 13.72
N MET A 123 -1.61 2.45 12.89
CA MET A 123 -1.62 3.38 11.76
C MET A 123 -2.63 4.49 12.08
N LEU A 124 -2.21 5.74 12.01
CA LEU A 124 -3.11 6.89 12.06
C LEU A 124 -3.42 7.35 10.64
N LEU A 125 -4.70 7.56 10.36
CA LEU A 125 -5.23 8.00 9.09
C LEU A 125 -5.89 9.37 9.25
N ILE A 126 -5.58 10.34 8.38
CA ILE A 126 -6.16 11.69 8.42
C ILE A 126 -6.65 12.11 7.03
N GLY A 127 -7.88 12.64 6.99
CA GLY A 127 -8.46 13.26 5.81
C GLY A 127 -8.87 12.26 4.73
N GLY A 128 -8.71 12.68 3.48
CA GLY A 128 -9.16 11.98 2.29
C GLY A 128 -10.51 12.45 1.77
N LYS A 129 -10.80 12.06 0.53
CA LYS A 129 -12.11 12.24 -0.09
C LYS A 129 -12.79 10.89 -0.24
N ILE A 130 -14.11 10.91 -0.11
CA ILE A 130 -14.99 9.79 -0.41
C ILE A 130 -15.60 10.10 -1.78
N CYS A 131 -15.74 9.12 -2.65
CA CYS A 131 -16.52 9.29 -3.87
C CYS A 131 -17.99 9.42 -3.45
N THR A 132 -18.48 10.66 -3.37
CA THR A 132 -19.92 10.92 -3.27
C THR A 132 -20.48 10.82 -4.69
N GLU A 133 -21.54 10.04 -4.87
CA GLU A 133 -22.34 10.14 -6.11
C GLU A 133 -22.74 11.61 -6.30
N ALA A 134 -22.58 12.09 -7.53
CA ALA A 134 -23.00 13.44 -7.94
C ALA A 134 -24.51 13.50 -8.15
#